data_AF-A0A809XSU6-F1
#
_entry.id   AF-A0A809XSU6-F1
#
_cell.length_a   1.000
_cell.length_b   1.000
_cell.length_c   1.000
_cell.angle_alpha   90.00
_cell.angle_beta   90.00
_cell.angle_gamma   90.00
#
_symmetry.space_group_name_H-M   'P 1'
#
loop_
_entity.id
_entity.type
_entity.pdbx_description
1 polymer ?
#
loop_
_entity_poly.entity_id
_entity_poly.type
_entity_poly.pdbx_seq_one_letter_code
_entity_poly.pdbx_strand_id
1 'polypeptide(L)'
;MLKTIILLTQTVQQQRPLANLLREFNPDLAFCSALSALDLAAIAPDILRNARLVSFANDIPVSQKFLLRLGHGAYKFHVAPVQYPGLPASHDDSEDPRCFSAIAQSIAIWPDCRRVVGLETVTVPDDATPTERERLIFTRLAHLFWRMSSLIARDAQIRGIIDSTESKPTFAQMN
;
A
#
# COMPACT_ATOMS: atom_id res chain seq x y z
N MET A 1 9.39 -16.01 -7.98
CA MET A 1 7.98 -16.34 -7.67
C MET A 1 7.71 -15.94 -6.24
N LEU A 2 6.67 -15.15 -6.04
CA LEU A 2 6.22 -14.73 -4.72
C LEU A 2 5.81 -15.94 -3.88
N LYS A 3 6.41 -16.09 -2.70
CA LYS A 3 6.11 -17.18 -1.75
C LYS A 3 5.48 -16.68 -0.44
N THR A 4 5.89 -15.50 0.02
CA THR A 4 5.49 -15.00 1.34
C THR A 4 4.94 -13.58 1.27
N ILE A 5 3.81 -13.33 1.92
CA ILE A 5 3.34 -11.98 2.22
C ILE A 5 3.68 -11.65 3.67
N ILE A 6 4.38 -10.53 3.87
CA ILE A 6 4.59 -9.97 5.19
C ILE A 6 3.47 -8.96 5.43
N LEU A 7 2.58 -9.23 6.39
CA LEU A 7 1.48 -8.36 6.76
C LEU A 7 1.90 -7.49 7.94
N LEU A 8 2.09 -6.21 7.68
CA LEU A 8 2.34 -5.20 8.70
C LEU A 8 1.03 -4.45 8.97
N THR A 9 0.49 -4.60 10.17
CA THR A 9 -0.79 -4.02 10.61
C THR A 9 -0.66 -3.47 12.02
N GLN A 10 -1.66 -2.70 12.48
CA GLN A 10 -1.70 -2.25 13.87
C GLN A 10 -2.15 -3.36 14.83
N THR A 11 -3.03 -4.25 14.37
CA THR A 11 -3.59 -5.32 15.20
C THR A 11 -3.53 -6.68 14.51
N VAL A 12 -3.43 -7.75 15.30
CA VAL A 12 -3.48 -9.14 14.81
C VAL A 12 -4.84 -9.45 14.16
N GLN A 13 -5.91 -8.85 14.67
CA GLN A 13 -7.27 -9.07 14.17
C GLN A 13 -7.43 -8.64 12.70
N GLN A 14 -6.70 -7.62 12.26
CA GLN A 14 -6.68 -7.20 10.85
C GLN A 14 -5.96 -8.20 9.93
N GLN A 15 -4.99 -8.97 10.43
CA GLN A 15 -4.14 -9.80 9.58
C GLN A 15 -4.89 -11.00 9.00
N ARG A 16 -5.76 -11.64 9.79
CA ARG A 16 -6.44 -12.87 9.36
C ARG A 16 -7.40 -12.63 8.16
N PRO A 17 -8.28 -11.61 8.17
CA PRO A 17 -9.09 -11.28 7.00
C PRO A 17 -8.26 -10.96 5.75
N LEU A 18 -7.20 -10.15 5.90
CA LEU A 18 -6.33 -9.78 4.78
C LEU A 18 -5.62 -11.01 4.19
N ALA A 19 -5.09 -11.89 5.05
CA ALA A 19 -4.43 -13.12 4.64
C ALA A 19 -5.40 -14.07 3.91
N ASN A 20 -6.61 -14.25 4.44
CA ASN A 20 -7.62 -15.10 3.82
C ASN A 20 -7.97 -14.60 2.42
N LEU A 21 -8.21 -13.29 2.29
CA LEU A 21 -8.51 -12.68 0.99
C LEU A 21 -7.38 -12.89 -0.02
N LEU A 22 -6.12 -12.72 0.39
CA LEU A 22 -4.99 -12.94 -0.52
C LEU A 22 -4.84 -14.41 -0.92
N ARG A 23 -5.17 -15.36 -0.01
CA ARG A 23 -5.16 -16.79 -0.31
C ARG A 23 -6.18 -17.20 -1.36
N GLU A 24 -7.32 -16.49 -1.47
CA GLU A 24 -8.31 -16.78 -2.51
C GLU A 24 -7.71 -16.64 -3.93
N PHE A 25 -6.70 -15.78 -4.09
CA PHE A 25 -6.03 -15.57 -5.38
C PHE A 25 -4.74 -16.37 -5.56
N ASN A 26 -4.11 -16.80 -4.46
CA ASN A 26 -2.91 -17.61 -4.43
C ASN A 26 -2.86 -18.46 -3.14
N PRO A 27 -3.39 -19.70 -3.17
CA PRO A 27 -3.51 -20.55 -1.99
C PRO A 27 -2.16 -20.95 -1.36
N ASP A 28 -1.09 -20.95 -2.14
CA ASP A 28 0.24 -21.39 -1.73
C ASP A 28 1.04 -20.30 -0.98
N LEU A 29 0.45 -19.11 -0.79
CA LEU A 29 1.11 -18.03 -0.05
C LEU A 29 1.29 -18.39 1.43
N ALA A 30 2.54 -18.28 1.89
CA ALA A 30 2.87 -18.18 3.29
C ALA A 30 2.65 -16.74 3.78
N PHE A 31 2.37 -16.58 5.07
CA PHE A 31 2.16 -15.28 5.69
C PHE A 31 3.05 -15.10 6.90
N CYS A 32 3.67 -13.93 7.00
CA CYS A 32 4.43 -13.52 8.17
C CYS A 32 3.76 -12.28 8.77
N SER A 33 3.38 -12.39 10.03
CA SER A 33 2.72 -11.31 10.77
C SER A 33 3.76 -10.38 11.40
N ALA A 34 3.57 -9.08 11.23
CA ALA A 34 4.36 -8.05 11.89
C ALA A 34 3.45 -6.96 12.46
N LEU A 35 3.75 -6.49 13.66
CA LEU A 35 3.04 -5.40 14.35
C LEU A 35 3.99 -4.24 14.70
N SER A 36 5.29 -4.43 14.49
CA SER A 36 6.31 -3.45 14.86
C SER A 36 7.52 -3.53 13.92
N ALA A 37 8.39 -2.51 13.99
CA ALA A 37 9.67 -2.53 13.29
C ALA A 37 10.60 -3.64 13.81
N LEU A 38 10.46 -4.06 15.07
CA LEU A 38 11.23 -5.15 15.66
C LEU A 38 10.83 -6.50 15.04
N ASP A 39 9.52 -6.72 14.83
CA ASP A 39 9.03 -7.93 14.17
C ASP A 39 9.58 -8.03 12.75
N LEU A 40 9.61 -6.92 12.01
CA LEU A 40 10.21 -6.88 10.68
C LEU A 40 11.71 -7.21 10.72
N ALA A 41 12.44 -6.70 11.72
CA ALA A 41 13.86 -6.98 11.87
C ALA A 41 14.15 -8.45 12.21
N ALA A 42 13.22 -9.13 12.88
CA ALA A 42 13.33 -10.55 13.24
C ALA A 42 13.11 -11.50 12.05
N ILE A 43 12.57 -11.02 10.91
CA ILE A 43 12.31 -11.87 9.74
C ILE A 43 13.63 -12.31 9.10
N ALA A 44 13.77 -13.63 8.92
CA ALA A 44 14.96 -14.23 8.34
C ALA A 44 15.25 -13.69 6.91
N PRO A 45 16.52 -13.40 6.57
CA PRO A 45 16.90 -12.90 5.24
C PRO A 45 16.40 -13.71 4.06
N ASP A 46 16.37 -15.04 4.18
CA ASP A 46 15.99 -15.94 3.08
C ASP A 46 14.50 -15.85 2.76
N ILE A 47 13.67 -15.51 3.74
CA ILE A 47 12.24 -15.26 3.54
C ILE A 47 12.06 -13.98 2.71
N LEU A 48 12.80 -12.91 3.03
CA LEU A 48 12.65 -11.60 2.38
C LEU A 48 12.87 -11.67 0.87
N ARG A 49 13.78 -12.52 0.40
CA ARG A 49 14.09 -12.70 -1.03
C ARG A 49 12.91 -13.17 -1.88
N ASN A 50 11.95 -13.88 -1.29
CA ASN A 50 10.74 -14.33 -1.98
C ASN A 50 9.47 -13.71 -1.36
N ALA A 51 9.64 -12.61 -0.63
CA ALA A 51 8.56 -11.94 0.07
C ALA A 51 8.17 -10.59 -0.54
N ARG A 52 6.92 -10.24 -0.30
CA ARG A 52 6.34 -8.91 -0.53
C ARG A 52 5.81 -8.37 0.79
N LEU A 53 6.08 -7.11 1.08
CA LEU A 53 5.52 -6.45 2.25
C LEU A 53 4.18 -5.78 1.90
N VAL A 54 3.21 -5.92 2.78
CA VAL A 54 1.93 -5.20 2.73
C VAL A 54 1.77 -4.50 4.07
N SER A 55 1.96 -3.18 4.08
CA SER A 55 1.64 -2.32 5.21
C SER A 55 0.20 -1.83 5.04
N PHE A 56 -0.67 -2.17 5.99
CA PHE A 56 -2.08 -1.81 5.94
C PHE A 56 -2.50 -1.04 7.20
N ALA A 57 -3.07 0.16 7.00
CA ALA A 57 -3.66 1.01 8.05
C ALA A 57 -2.74 1.21 9.27
N ASN A 58 -1.44 1.46 9.05
CA ASN A 58 -0.47 1.69 10.12
C ASN A 58 0.58 2.74 9.72
N ASP A 59 1.21 3.32 10.75
CA ASP A 59 2.26 4.33 10.63
C ASP A 59 3.65 3.79 10.98
N ILE A 60 3.81 2.46 10.99
CA ILE A 60 5.06 1.82 11.39
C ILE A 60 6.12 2.09 10.32
N PRO A 61 7.25 2.73 10.67
CA PRO A 61 8.29 3.04 9.70
C PRO A 61 8.99 1.75 9.25
N VAL A 62 9.16 1.61 7.94
CA VAL A 62 9.89 0.50 7.33
C VAL A 62 11.24 1.03 6.85
N SER A 63 12.33 0.45 7.35
CA SER A 63 13.67 0.88 6.94
C SER A 63 13.94 0.60 5.46
N GLN A 64 14.69 1.48 4.81
CA GLN A 64 15.12 1.28 3.42
C GLN A 64 15.93 -0.01 3.25
N LYS A 65 16.78 -0.35 4.24
CA LYS A 65 17.54 -1.61 4.27
C LYS A 65 16.63 -2.84 4.23
N PHE A 66 15.46 -2.79 4.87
CA PHE A 66 14.48 -3.87 4.82
C PHE A 66 13.84 -3.95 3.43
N LEU A 67 13.41 -2.81 2.87
CA LEU A 67 12.81 -2.74 1.53
C LEU A 67 13.77 -3.26 0.43
N LEU A 68 15.06 -2.94 0.53
CA LEU A 68 16.12 -3.41 -0.36
C LEU A 68 16.29 -4.94 -0.37
N ARG A 69 15.84 -5.63 0.69
CA ARG A 69 15.95 -7.09 0.81
C ARG A 69 14.72 -7.82 0.31
N LEU A 70 13.62 -7.11 0.03
CA LEU A 70 12.38 -7.69 -0.48
C LEU A 70 12.52 -8.02 -1.96
N GLY A 71 12.29 -9.27 -2.34
CA GLY A 71 12.35 -9.68 -3.76
C GLY A 71 11.14 -9.24 -4.58
N HIS A 72 10.00 -8.96 -3.96
CA HIS A 72 8.74 -8.69 -4.65
C HIS A 72 8.11 -7.33 -4.29
N GLY A 73 8.93 -6.40 -3.80
CA GLY A 73 8.53 -5.02 -3.47
C GLY A 73 7.63 -4.92 -2.23
N ALA A 74 7.05 -3.73 -2.04
CA ALA A 74 6.16 -3.45 -0.91
C ALA A 74 4.96 -2.59 -1.32
N TYR A 75 3.84 -2.76 -0.64
CA TYR A 75 2.66 -1.91 -0.75
C TYR A 75 2.35 -1.25 0.60
N LYS A 76 1.97 0.03 0.58
CA LYS A 76 1.46 0.77 1.74
C LYS A 76 0.05 1.26 1.47
N PHE A 77 -0.89 0.84 2.31
CA PHE A 77 -2.27 1.29 2.33
C PHE A 77 -2.46 2.22 3.53
N HIS A 78 -2.80 3.48 3.25
CA HIS A 78 -3.03 4.48 4.28
C HIS A 78 -4.12 5.45 3.83
N VAL A 79 -4.60 6.27 4.76
CA VAL A 79 -5.57 7.32 4.49
C VAL A 79 -4.89 8.66 4.67
N ALA A 80 -5.24 9.63 3.82
CA ALA A 80 -4.87 11.02 3.99
C ALA A 80 -6.14 11.89 4.10
N PRO A 81 -6.17 12.88 5.01
CA PRO A 81 -7.30 13.81 5.19
C PRO A 81 -7.29 14.94 4.15
N VAL A 82 -6.95 14.59 2.91
CA VAL A 82 -6.89 15.50 1.76
C VAL A 82 -7.30 14.74 0.50
N GLN A 83 -7.82 15.46 -0.48
CA GLN A 83 -7.95 14.95 -1.84
C GLN A 83 -6.54 14.87 -2.44
N TYR A 84 -6.13 13.68 -2.87
CA TYR A 84 -4.76 13.49 -3.38
C TYR A 84 -4.50 14.43 -4.58
N PRO A 85 -3.42 15.25 -4.57
CA PRO A 85 -3.22 16.33 -5.54
C PRO A 85 -3.00 15.85 -6.99
N GLY A 86 -2.75 14.55 -7.19
CA GLY A 86 -2.64 13.94 -8.52
C GLY A 86 -3.98 13.51 -9.15
N LEU A 87 -5.12 13.76 -8.49
CA LEU A 87 -6.45 13.58 -9.08
C LEU A 87 -6.83 14.81 -9.92
N PRO A 88 -7.64 14.65 -10.98
CA PRO A 88 -8.27 15.81 -11.61
C PRO A 88 -9.05 16.58 -10.54
N ALA A 89 -8.84 17.90 -10.49
CA ALA A 89 -9.60 18.78 -9.62
C ALA A 89 -11.09 18.54 -9.87
N SER A 90 -11.85 18.26 -8.81
CA SER A 90 -13.31 18.35 -8.87
C SER A 90 -13.66 19.80 -9.23
N HIS A 91 -14.77 20.01 -9.94
CA HIS A 91 -15.21 21.34 -10.38
C HIS A 91 -15.40 22.38 -9.24
N ASP A 92 -15.36 21.92 -7.98
CA ASP A 92 -15.12 22.74 -6.80
C ASP A 92 -13.63 22.65 -6.41
N ASP A 93 -12.86 23.73 -6.66
CA ASP A 93 -11.46 23.93 -6.24
C ASP A 93 -11.30 24.13 -4.71
N SER A 94 -12.34 23.83 -3.94
CA SER A 94 -12.32 23.82 -2.49
C SER A 94 -11.87 22.45 -2.01
N GLU A 95 -10.70 22.35 -1.37
CA GLU A 95 -10.36 21.17 -0.56
C GLU A 95 -11.44 20.97 0.51
N ASP A 96 -12.39 20.07 0.25
CA ASP A 96 -13.44 19.74 1.22
C ASP A 96 -12.75 19.05 2.42
N PRO A 97 -12.75 19.64 3.63
CA PRO A 97 -12.09 19.05 4.80
C PRO A 97 -12.71 17.72 5.24
N ARG A 98 -13.82 17.32 4.63
CA ARG A 98 -14.53 16.05 4.85
C ARG A 98 -14.15 14.99 3.84
N CYS A 99 -13.36 15.34 2.82
CA CYS A 99 -12.88 14.43 1.80
C CYS A 99 -11.59 13.75 2.26
N PHE A 100 -11.63 12.43 2.30
CA PHE A 100 -10.48 11.59 2.63
C PHE A 100 -10.09 10.74 1.43
N SER A 101 -8.79 10.57 1.24
CA SER A 101 -8.24 9.68 0.23
C SER A 101 -7.73 8.39 0.87
N ALA A 102 -8.26 7.25 0.47
CA ALA A 102 -7.66 5.94 0.68
C ALA A 102 -6.63 5.68 -0.42
N ILE A 103 -5.37 5.48 -0.05
CA ILE A 103 -4.23 5.47 -0.96
C ILE A 103 -3.49 4.15 -0.83
N ALA A 104 -3.27 3.48 -1.96
CA ALA A 104 -2.35 2.37 -2.11
C ALA A 104 -1.10 2.86 -2.84
N GLN A 105 0.05 2.77 -2.18
CA GLN A 105 1.34 3.12 -2.71
C GLN A 105 2.18 1.86 -2.91
N SER A 106 2.76 1.71 -4.09
CA SER A 106 3.86 0.79 -4.32
C SER A 106 5.14 1.46 -3.85
N ILE A 107 5.92 0.74 -3.06
CA ILE A 107 7.25 1.14 -2.61
C ILE A 107 8.23 0.22 -3.35
N ALA A 108 8.82 0.74 -4.41
CA ALA A 108 9.86 0.06 -5.19
C ALA A 108 11.26 0.57 -4.83
N ILE A 109 12.28 -0.21 -5.19
CA ILE A 109 13.67 -0.05 -4.75
C ILE A 109 14.45 0.99 -5.60
N TRP A 110 13.81 1.58 -6.63
CA TRP A 110 14.43 2.60 -7.48
C TRP A 110 14.00 4.02 -7.06
N PRO A 111 14.88 5.02 -7.22
CA PRO A 111 15.22 6.00 -6.18
C PRO A 111 14.14 7.03 -5.86
N ASP A 112 12.97 6.99 -6.50
CA ASP A 112 11.85 7.89 -6.21
C ASP A 112 10.46 7.26 -6.38
N CYS A 113 10.36 5.93 -6.37
CA CYS A 113 9.12 5.27 -6.72
C CYS A 113 8.24 4.96 -5.49
N ARG A 114 7.73 6.01 -4.82
CA ARG A 114 6.47 5.91 -4.05
C ARG A 114 5.32 6.18 -4.99
N ARG A 115 5.03 5.21 -5.86
CA ARG A 115 4.01 5.36 -6.90
C ARG A 115 2.64 5.07 -6.29
N VAL A 116 1.70 5.99 -6.42
CA VAL A 116 0.29 5.69 -6.15
C VAL A 116 -0.20 4.72 -7.23
N VAL A 117 -0.62 3.55 -6.79
CA VAL A 117 -1.07 2.43 -7.63
C VAL A 117 -2.55 2.15 -7.44
N GLY A 118 -3.18 2.78 -6.45
CA GLY A 118 -4.61 2.72 -6.20
C GLY A 118 -5.04 3.89 -5.35
N LEU A 119 -6.22 4.43 -5.64
CA LEU A 119 -6.75 5.62 -4.99
C LEU A 119 -8.28 5.55 -4.99
N GLU A 120 -8.87 5.79 -3.84
CA GLU A 120 -10.31 5.96 -3.65
C GLU A 120 -10.56 7.16 -2.74
N THR A 121 -11.64 7.88 -2.96
CA THR A 121 -12.04 9.02 -2.13
C THR A 121 -13.33 8.71 -1.38
N VAL A 122 -13.51 9.37 -0.24
CA VAL A 122 -14.74 9.32 0.54
C VAL A 122 -15.01 10.67 1.18
N THR A 123 -16.21 11.17 0.95
CA THR A 123 -16.72 12.36 1.65
C THR A 123 -17.51 11.90 2.86
N VAL A 124 -17.13 12.40 4.04
CA VAL A 124 -17.79 12.08 5.31
C VAL A 124 -18.91 13.09 5.57
N PRO A 125 -20.12 12.66 5.99
CA PRO A 125 -21.20 13.57 6.37
C PRO A 125 -20.82 14.51 7.53
N ASP A 126 -21.38 15.72 7.56
CA ASP A 126 -21.13 16.72 8.62
C ASP A 126 -21.57 16.26 10.00
N ASP A 127 -22.65 15.48 10.05
CA ASP A 127 -23.27 14.96 11.26
C ASP A 127 -22.67 13.62 11.71
N ALA A 128 -21.69 13.09 10.96
CA ALA A 128 -21.05 11.83 11.30
C ALA A 128 -20.26 11.95 12.60
N THR A 129 -20.54 11.04 13.54
CA THR A 129 -19.74 10.87 14.75
C THR A 129 -18.29 10.49 14.41
N PRO A 130 -17.32 10.72 15.31
CA PRO A 130 -15.93 10.31 15.09
C PRO A 130 -15.79 8.82 14.74
N THR A 131 -16.58 7.96 15.38
CA THR A 131 -16.58 6.51 15.10
C THR A 131 -17.14 6.18 13.72
N GLU A 132 -18.21 6.84 13.29
CA GLU A 132 -18.76 6.65 11.94
C GLU A 132 -17.80 7.13 10.86
N ARG A 133 -17.15 8.26 11.10
CA ARG A 133 -16.08 8.79 10.23
C ARG A 133 -14.96 7.77 10.06
N GLU A 134 -14.40 7.28 11.17
CA GLU A 134 -13.34 6.25 11.12
C GLU A 134 -13.79 4.99 10.38
N ARG A 135 -15.03 4.55 10.61
CA ARG A 135 -15.60 3.38 9.93
C ARG A 135 -15.75 3.59 8.43
N LEU A 136 -16.26 4.73 7.98
CA LEU A 136 -16.43 5.06 6.56
C LEU A 136 -15.08 5.08 5.84
N ILE A 137 -14.10 5.76 6.45
CA ILE A 137 -12.74 5.87 5.97
C ILE A 137 -12.07 4.48 5.87
N PHE A 138 -12.15 3.70 6.95
CA PHE A 138 -11.56 2.37 6.99
C PHE A 138 -12.22 1.42 5.97
N THR A 139 -13.55 1.52 5.80
CA THR A 139 -14.30 0.72 4.82
C THR A 139 -13.78 0.98 3.40
N ARG A 140 -13.45 2.24 3.09
CA ARG A 140 -12.92 2.62 1.77
C ARG A 140 -11.50 2.13 1.55
N LEU A 141 -10.67 2.19 2.58
CA LEU A 141 -9.34 1.58 2.54
C LEU A 141 -9.39 0.05 2.34
N ALA A 142 -10.31 -0.62 3.06
CA ALA A 142 -10.52 -2.06 2.93
C ALA A 142 -11.04 -2.44 1.54
N HIS A 143 -11.96 -1.64 0.98
CA HIS A 143 -12.45 -1.83 -0.38
C HIS A 143 -11.34 -1.69 -1.42
N LEU A 144 -10.49 -0.66 -1.29
CA LEU A 144 -9.32 -0.49 -2.15
C LEU A 144 -8.37 -1.69 -2.07
N PHE A 145 -8.09 -2.18 -0.86
CA PHE A 145 -7.28 -3.39 -0.68
C PHE A 145 -7.91 -4.60 -1.35
N TRP A 146 -9.23 -4.79 -1.19
CA TRP A 146 -9.96 -5.87 -1.84
C TRP A 146 -9.84 -5.82 -3.36
N ARG A 147 -10.01 -4.63 -3.96
CA ARG A 147 -9.88 -4.44 -5.40
C ARG A 147 -8.48 -4.76 -5.92
N MET A 148 -7.46 -4.51 -5.11
CA MET A 148 -6.05 -4.77 -5.44
C MET A 148 -5.54 -6.16 -5.02
N SER A 149 -6.31 -6.92 -4.25
CA SER A 149 -5.88 -8.18 -3.64
C SER A 149 -5.35 -9.20 -4.64
N SER A 150 -5.98 -9.32 -5.81
CA SER A 150 -5.52 -10.21 -6.89
C SER A 150 -4.13 -9.83 -7.44
N LEU A 151 -3.84 -8.53 -7.56
CA LEU A 151 -2.53 -8.03 -7.99
C LEU A 151 -1.47 -8.22 -6.89
N ILE A 152 -1.84 -8.04 -5.63
CA ILE A 152 -0.94 -8.20 -4.48
C ILE A 152 -0.57 -9.67 -4.26
N ALA A 153 -1.53 -10.59 -4.42
CA ALA A 153 -1.33 -12.02 -4.20
C ALA A 153 -0.56 -12.71 -5.33
N ARG A 154 -0.55 -12.12 -6.53
CA ARG A 154 0.10 -12.67 -7.73
C ARG A 154 1.44 -11.99 -7.99
N ASP A 155 2.34 -12.71 -8.65
CA ASP A 155 3.64 -12.19 -9.10
C ASP A 155 3.51 -11.36 -10.39
N ALA A 156 2.50 -10.47 -10.44
CA ALA A 156 2.32 -9.55 -11.54
C ALA A 156 3.25 -8.35 -11.37
N GLN A 157 3.92 -7.94 -12.45
CA GLN A 157 4.69 -6.69 -12.46
C GLN A 157 3.76 -5.50 -12.21
N ILE A 158 4.22 -4.58 -11.37
CA ILE A 158 3.46 -3.41 -10.93
C ILE A 158 3.30 -2.44 -12.12
N ARG A 159 2.11 -2.39 -12.72
CA ARG A 159 1.71 -1.32 -13.64
C ARG A 159 0.96 -0.27 -12.83
N GLY A 160 1.54 0.93 -12.66
CA GLY A 160 0.86 2.01 -11.94
C GLY A 160 -0.11 2.78 -12.82
N ILE A 161 -0.97 3.57 -12.17
CA ILE A 161 -2.07 4.31 -12.80
C ILE A 161 -1.58 5.65 -13.39
N ILE A 162 -0.49 6.20 -12.85
CA ILE A 162 0.11 7.46 -13.32
C ILE A 162 1.44 7.10 -13.98
N ASP A 163 1.45 6.87 -15.29
CA ASP A 163 2.69 6.97 -16.06
C ASP A 163 3.04 8.46 -16.12
N SER A 164 3.80 8.92 -15.13
CA SER A 164 4.59 10.14 -15.34
C SER A 164 5.48 9.85 -16.53
N THR A 165 5.25 10.55 -17.61
CA THR A 165 6.12 10.64 -18.78
C THR A 165 7.46 11.23 -18.35
N GLU A 166 8.31 10.42 -17.71
CA GLU A 166 9.71 10.74 -17.54
C GLU A 166 10.52 9.74 -18.35
N SER A 167 10.85 10.21 -19.56
CA SER A 167 11.94 9.72 -20.36
C SER A 167 13.16 9.46 -19.47
N LYS A 168 13.69 8.24 -19.52
CA LYS A 168 14.99 7.89 -18.94
C LYS A 168 16.00 9.00 -19.30
N PRO A 169 16.69 9.65 -18.33
CA PRO A 169 17.90 10.37 -18.69
C PRO A 169 18.91 9.32 -19.15
N THR A 170 19.26 9.40 -20.42
CA THR A 170 20.31 8.58 -20.99
C THR A 170 21.61 9.10 -20.40
N PHE A 171 22.31 8.30 -19.59
CA PHE A 171 23.70 8.54 -19.20
C PHE A 171 24.57 8.42 -20.46
N ALA A 172 24.58 9.47 -21.28
CA ALA A 172 25.48 9.63 -22.40
C ALA A 172 25.60 11.13 -22.69
N GLN A 173 26.49 11.78 -21.93
CA GLN A 173 27.40 12.86 -22.37
C GLN A 173 27.95 13.60 -21.14
N MET A 174 28.92 12.97 -20.49
CA MET A 174 30.05 13.70 -19.90
C MET A 174 31.19 13.54 -20.90
N ASN A 175 31.47 14.62 -21.62
CA ASN A 175 32.78 14.98 -22.14
C ASN A 175 32.85 16.50 -22.11
#